data_AF-A0A0B2QPL5-F1
#
_entry.id   AF-A0A0B2QPL5-F1
#
_cell.length_a   1.000
_cell.length_b   1.000
_cell.length_c   1.000
_cell.angle_alpha   90.00
_cell.angle_beta   90.00
_cell.angle_gamma   90.00
#
_symmetry.space_group_name_H-M   'P 1'
#
loop_
_entity.id
_entity.type
_entity.pdbx_description
1 polymer ?
#
loop_
_entity_poly.entity_id
_entity_poly.type
_entity_poly.pdbx_seq_one_letter_code
_entity_poly.pdbx_strand_id
1 'polypeptide(L)' 'LSFYRIPHKVVDKLVRLQRNFIWGGDQQQRKIAWVNWETVCMPKEARG' A
#
# COMPACT_ATOMS: atom_id res chain seq x y z
N LEU A 1 -14.42 0.80 19.03
CA LEU A 1 -13.92 1.82 18.09
C LEU A 1 -12.79 2.57 18.78
N SER A 2 -11.62 2.70 18.16
CA SER A 2 -10.50 3.47 18.74
C SER A 2 -10.90 4.96 18.83
N PHE A 3 -10.71 5.59 20.00
CA PHE A 3 -10.88 7.04 20.17
C PHE A 3 -9.75 7.85 19.54
N TYR A 4 -8.61 7.21 19.25
CA TYR A 4 -7.47 7.85 18.62
C TYR A 4 -7.53 7.67 17.12
N ARG A 5 -7.63 8.79 16.40
CA ARG A 5 -7.37 8.83 14.96
C ARG A 5 -5.89 8.71 14.72
N ILE A 6 -5.51 7.80 13.83
CA ILE A 6 -4.12 7.69 13.39
C ILE A 6 -3.72 8.99 12.66
N PRO A 7 -2.55 9.58 12.96
CA PRO A 7 -2.08 10.75 12.22
C PRO A 7 -1.81 10.41 10.76
N HIS A 8 -2.14 11.31 9.84
CA HIS A 8 -1.92 11.13 8.39
C HIS A 8 -0.49 10.70 8.04
N LYS A 9 0.52 11.31 8.66
CA LYS A 9 1.93 10.96 8.44
C LYS A 9 2.24 9.48 8.72
N VAL A 10 1.55 8.88 9.69
CA VAL A 10 1.74 7.46 10.02
C VAL A 10 1.06 6.59 8.96
N VAL A 11 -0.13 6.98 8.50
CA VAL A 11 -0.82 6.32 7.38
C VAL A 11 0.04 6.33 6.13
N ASP A 12 0.60 7.48 5.76
CA ASP A 12 1.45 7.63 4.58
C ASP A 12 2.70 6.73 4.67
N LYS A 13 3.30 6.64 5.85
CA LYS A 13 4.46 5.75 6.10
C LYS A 13 4.07 4.28 5.95
N LEU A 14 2.92 3.87 6.47
CA LEU A 14 2.42 2.51 6.34
C LEU A 14 2.13 2.16 4.87
N VAL A 15 1.45 3.05 4.14
CA VAL A 15 1.16 2.86 2.71
C VAL A 15 2.46 2.74 1.91
N ARG A 16 3.47 3.59 2.19
CA ARG A 16 4.78 3.49 1.54
C ARG A 16 5.46 2.15 1.81
N LEU A 17 5.43 1.67 3.06
CA LEU A 17 6.00 0.37 3.43
C LEU A 17 5.31 -0.78 2.69
N GLN A 18 3.98 -0.78 2.64
CA GLN A 18 3.23 -1.83 1.94
C GLN A 18 3.48 -1.80 0.42
N ARG A 19 3.51 -0.61 -0.19
CA ARG A 19 3.85 -0.44 -1.62
C ARG A 19 5.27 -0.91 -1.92
N ASN A 20 6.22 -0.60 -1.05
CA ASN A 20 7.60 -1.08 -1.17
C ASN A 20 7.70 -2.59 -0.97
N PHE A 21 6.89 -3.20 -0.12
CA PHE A 21 6.86 -4.66 0.01
C PHE A 21 6.35 -5.34 -1.28
N ILE A 22 5.32 -4.77 -1.90
CA ILE A 22 4.66 -5.36 -3.07
C ILE A 22 5.43 -5.08 -4.38
N TRP A 23 5.93 -3.85 -4.54
CA TRP A 23 6.60 -3.39 -5.78
C TRP A 23 8.02 -2.89 -5.58
N GLY A 24 8.53 -2.83 -4.35
CA GLY A 24 9.96 -2.64 -4.13
C GLY A 24 10.69 -3.91 -4.52
N GLY A 25 11.57 -3.81 -5.51
CA GLY A 25 12.61 -4.80 -5.72
C GLY A 25 13.79 -4.52 -4.80
N ASP A 26 14.96 -5.03 -5.18
CA ASP A 26 16.24 -4.64 -4.57
C ASP A 26 16.45 -3.12 -4.65
N GLN A 27 17.32 -2.57 -3.80
CA GLN A 27 17.65 -1.13 -3.70
C GLN A 27 17.98 -0.49 -5.05
N GLN A 28 18.43 -1.27 -6.03
CA GLN A 28 18.78 -0.82 -7.37
C GLN A 28 17.65 -0.96 -8.41
N GLN A 29 16.58 -1.71 -8.12
CA GLN A 29 15.52 -1.99 -9.09
C GLN A 29 14.13 -1.71 -8.52
N ARG A 30 13.60 -0.53 -8.82
CA ARG A 30 12.19 -0.20 -8.60
C ARG A 30 11.34 -0.95 -9.63
N LYS A 31 10.54 -1.93 -9.20
CA LYS A 31 9.63 -2.63 -10.12
C LYS A 31 8.49 -1.70 -10.52
N ILE A 32 8.05 -1.79 -11.77
CA ILE A 32 6.89 -1.05 -12.26
C ILE A 32 5.63 -1.64 -11.61
N ALA A 33 4.79 -0.79 -11.05
CA ALA A 33 3.49 -1.20 -10.51
C ALA A 33 2.49 -1.37 -11.66
N TRP A 34 2.26 -2.61 -12.10
CA TRP A 34 1.30 -2.95 -13.17
C TRP A 34 -0.16 -2.90 -12.74
N VAL A 35 -0.41 -2.91 -11.43
CA VAL A 35 -1.75 -2.88 -10.84
C VAL A 35 -1.88 -1.61 -10.02
N ASN A 36 -3.02 -0.92 -10.13
CA ASN A 36 -3.24 0.28 -9.34
C ASN A 36 -3.35 -0.04 -7.84
N TRP A 37 -2.91 0.88 -6.98
CA TRP A 37 -2.89 0.70 -5.53
C TRP A 37 -4.28 0.56 -4.94
N GLU A 38 -5.25 1.32 -5.43
CA GLU A 38 -6.64 1.21 -4.98
C GLU A 38 -7.19 -0.18 -5.29
N THR A 39 -6.85 -0.74 -6.45
CA THR A 39 -7.21 -2.12 -6.83
C THR A 39 -6.58 -3.15 -5.89
N VAL A 40 -5.34 -2.94 -5.47
CA VAL A 40 -4.67 -3.79 -4.46
C VAL A 40 -5.38 -3.74 -3.11
N CYS A 41 -5.94 -2.58 -2.74
CA CYS A 41 -6.64 -2.40 -1.47
C CYS A 41 -8.09 -2.91 -1.46
N MET A 42 -8.66 -3.29 -2.62
CA MET A 42 -10.04 -3.77 -2.67
C MET A 42 -10.21 -5.13 -1.98
N PRO A 43 -11.37 -5.41 -1.36
CA PRO A 43 -11.71 -6.76 -0.91
C PRO A 43 -11.56 -7.78 -2.03
N LYS A 44 -11.19 -9.02 -1.71
CA LYS A 44 -10.98 -10.06 -2.74
C LYS A 44 -12.28 -10.36 -3.48
N GLU A 45 -13.39 -10.32 -2.77
CA GLU A 45 -14.76 -10.57 -3.26
C GLU A 45 -15.27 -9.44 -4.16
N ALA A 46 -14.66 -8.26 -4.08
CA ALA A 46 -14.95 -7.11 -4.93
C ALA A 46 -14.06 -7.05 -6.18
N ARG A 47 -13.13 -8.00 -6.34
CA ARG A 47 -12.35 -8.17 -7.56
C ARG A 47 -13.09 -9.18 -8.43
N GLY A 48 -13.41 -8.79 -9.67
CA GLY A 48 -14.09 -9.65 -10.66
C GLY A 48 -13.29 -10.90 -11.00
#